data_AF-A0A0K6INB6-F1
#
_entry.id   AF-A0A0K6INB6-F1
#
_cell.length_a   1.000
_cell.length_b   1.000
_cell.length_c   1.000
_cell.angle_alpha   90.00
_cell.angle_beta   90.00
_cell.angle_gamma   90.00
#
_symmetry.space_group_name_H-M   'P 1'
#
loop_
_entity.id
_entity.type
_entity.pdbx_description
1 polymer ?
#
loop_
_entity_poly.entity_id
_entity_poly.type
_entity_poly.pdbx_seq_one_letter_code
_entity_poly.pdbx_strand_id
1 'polypeptide(L)' 'MMKCTEATQLLSEKMDRPLSNKEKLNLGIHTAMCPACRQFGKHMLSLREISQQYVKQNDASEKG' A
#
# COMPACT_ATOMS: atom_id res chain seq x y z
N MET A 1 19.65 -3.86 6.90
CA MET A 1 19.27 -3.22 5.63
C MET A 1 18.23 -4.14 4.99
N MET A 2 16.98 -3.67 4.88
CA MET A 2 15.89 -4.43 4.27
C MET A 2 16.12 -4.59 2.76
N LYS A 3 15.76 -5.75 2.18
CA LYS A 3 15.79 -5.98 0.73
C LYS A 3 14.55 -5.39 0.06
N CYS A 4 14.67 -4.97 -1.20
CA CYS A 4 13.52 -4.44 -1.96
C CYS A 4 12.34 -5.44 -1.99
N THR A 5 12.59 -6.75 -2.08
CA THR A 5 11.54 -7.78 -2.05
C THR A 5 10.74 -7.77 -0.75
N GLU A 6 11.43 -7.66 0.39
CA GLU A 6 10.81 -7.55 1.72
C GLU A 6 10.05 -6.22 1.86
N ALA A 7 10.60 -5.14 1.30
CA ALA A 7 9.93 -3.84 1.25
C ALA A 7 8.61 -3.90 0.48
N THR A 8 8.63 -4.49 -0.72
CA THR A 8 7.43 -4.64 -1.56
C THR A 8 6.42 -5.59 -0.94
N GLN A 9 6.87 -6.64 -0.24
CA GLN A 9 6.00 -7.55 0.50
C GLN A 9 5.28 -6.82 1.63
N LEU A 10 6.01 -6.10 2.49
CA LEU A 10 5.40 -5.28 3.55
C LEU A 10 4.47 -4.18 3.00
N LEU A 11 4.81 -3.58 1.85
CA LEU A 11 3.94 -2.60 1.19
C LEU A 11 2.62 -3.21 0.70
N SER A 12 2.65 -4.46 0.26
CA SER A 12 1.44 -5.22 -0.08
C SER A 12 0.66 -5.61 1.17
N GLU A 13 1.34 -6.18 2.16
CA GLU A 13 0.73 -6.59 3.42
C GLU A 13 0.06 -5.44 4.16
N LYS A 14 0.58 -4.20 4.06
CA LYS A 14 -0.06 -3.02 4.66
C LYS A 14 -1.50 -2.79 4.16
N MET A 15 -1.84 -3.35 2.98
CA MET A 15 -3.18 -3.21 2.41
C MET A 15 -4.18 -4.16 3.07
N ASP A 16 -3.74 -5.38 3.38
CA ASP A 16 -4.54 -6.43 4.01
C ASP A 16 -4.52 -6.36 5.54
N ARG A 17 -3.36 -6.09 6.14
CA ARG A 17 -3.16 -6.06 7.59
C ARG A 17 -2.45 -4.78 8.05
N PRO A 18 -2.70 -4.32 9.29
CA PRO A 18 -1.84 -3.32 9.90
C PRO A 18 -0.43 -3.88 10.11
N LEU A 19 0.58 -3.10 9.71
CA LEU A 19 1.97 -3.40 10.03
C LEU A 19 2.29 -3.03 11.49
N SER A 20 3.18 -3.81 12.11
CA SER A 20 3.75 -3.53 13.43
C SER A 20 4.62 -2.27 13.38
N ASN A 21 4.83 -1.63 14.54
CA ASN A 21 5.63 -0.39 14.61
C ASN A 21 7.06 -0.58 14.08
N LYS A 22 7.67 -1.74 14.33
CA LYS A 22 9.00 -2.11 13.80
C LYS A 22 9.00 -2.24 12.28
N GLU A 23 7.99 -2.89 11.71
CA GLU A 23 7.82 -3.07 10.27
C GLU A 23 7.64 -1.71 9.57
N LYS A 24 6.79 -0.84 10.14
CA LYS A 24 6.57 0.53 9.65
C LYS A 24 7.87 1.35 9.65
N LEU A 25 8.65 1.27 10.73
CA LEU A 25 9.91 2.01 10.83
C LEU A 25 10.93 1.54 9.78
N ASN A 26 11.15 0.23 9.69
CA ASN A 26 12.10 -0.33 8.72
C ASN A 26 11.69 -0.03 7.28
N LEU A 27 10.39 -0.15 6.97
CA LEU A 27 9.84 0.19 5.67
C LEU A 27 9.98 1.68 5.34
N GLY A 28 9.74 2.56 6.32
CA GLY A 28 9.92 4.00 6.20
C GLY A 28 11.37 4.37 5.86
N ILE A 29 12.34 3.82 6.59
CA ILE A 29 13.76 4.06 6.34
C ILE A 29 14.16 3.62 4.92
N HIS A 30 13.72 2.43 4.49
CA HIS A 30 14.06 1.93 3.17
C HIS A 30 13.41 2.75 2.06
N THR A 31 12.13 3.09 2.17
CA THR A 31 11.43 3.89 1.15
C THR A 31 11.94 5.34 1.08
N ALA A 32 12.55 5.86 2.15
CA ALA A 32 13.24 7.14 2.12
C ALA A 32 14.51 7.09 1.25
N MET A 33 15.22 5.95 1.23
CA MET A 33 16.49 5.77 0.50
C MET A 33 16.32 5.11 -0.87
N CYS A 34 15.21 4.39 -1.11
CA CYS A 34 14.94 3.65 -2.34
C CYS A 34 13.72 4.24 -3.07
N PRO A 35 13.94 5.06 -4.13
CA PRO A 35 12.86 5.71 -4.86
C PRO A 35 11.92 4.72 -5.55
N ALA A 36 12.43 3.56 -5.99
CA ALA A 36 11.63 2.51 -6.61
C ALA A 36 10.58 1.95 -5.63
N CYS A 37 10.99 1.60 -4.40
CA CYS A 37 10.08 1.10 -3.37
C CYS A 37 9.08 2.19 -2.91
N ARG A 38 9.53 3.46 -2.86
CA ARG A 38 8.65 4.59 -2.59
C ARG A 38 7.56 4.72 -3.64
N GLN A 39 7.92 4.62 -4.92
CA GLN A 39 6.98 4.74 -6.03
C GLN A 39 6.00 3.55 -6.06
N PHE A 40 6.48 2.33 -5.84
CA PHE A 40 5.63 1.14 -5.69
C PHE A 40 4.58 1.34 -4.59
N GLY A 41 4.99 1.84 -3.43
CA GLY A 41 4.08 2.12 -2.32
C GLY A 41 2.99 3.14 -2.63
N LYS A 42 3.26 4.11 -3.53
CA LYS A 42 2.25 5.06 -4.04
C LYS A 42 1.27 4.37 -4.97
N HIS A 43 1.75 3.55 -5.91
CA HIS A 43 0.90 2.81 -6.84
C HIS A 43 -0.10 1.90 -6.13
N MET A 44 0.33 1.22 -5.06
CA MET A 44 -0.55 0.39 -4.25
C MET A 44 -1.68 1.20 -3.58
N LEU A 45 -1.40 2.42 -3.11
CA LEU A 45 -2.43 3.29 -2.53
C LEU A 45 -3.43 3.77 -3.59
N SER A 46 -2.94 4.19 -4.76
CA SER A 46 -3.81 4.60 -5.86
C SER A 46 -4.72 3.46 -6.33
N LEU A 47 -4.19 2.24 -6.43
CA LEU A 47 -4.99 1.06 -6.77
C LEU A 47 -6.10 0.84 -5.74
N ARG A 48 -5.79 0.92 -4.45
CA ARG A 48 -6.77 0.78 -3.37
C ARG A 48 -7.86 1.86 -3.44
N GLU A 49 -7.49 3.12 -3.67
CA GLU A 49 -8.47 4.21 -3.81
C GLU A 49 -9.42 3.97 -4.98
N ILE A 50 -8.89 3.58 -6.15
CA ILE A 50 -9.70 3.27 -7.33
C ILE A 50 -10.66 2.11 -7.02
N SER A 51 -10.16 1.02 -6.43
CA SER A 51 -11.00 -0.12 -6.05
C SER A 51 -12.10 0.27 -5.06
N GLN A 52 -11.79 1.13 -4.08
CA GLN A 52 -12.78 1.62 -3.11
C GLN A 52 -13.83 2.54 -3.76
N GLN A 53 -13.43 3.38 -4.71
CA GLN A 53 -14.35 4.21 -5.47
C GLN A 53 -15.28 3.36 -6.35
N TYR A 54 -14.76 2.32 -6.99
CA TYR A 54 -15.55 1.39 -7.80
C TYR A 54 -16.63 0.69 -6.95
N VAL A 55 -16.27 0.16 -5.78
CA VAL A 55 -17.25 -0.46 -4.87
C VAL A 55 -18.31 0.55 -4.43
N LYS A 56 -17.92 1.79 -4.10
CA LYS A 56 -18.87 2.85 -3.72
C LYS A 56 -19.82 3.26 -4.84
N GLN A 57 -19.33 3.32 -6.08
CA GLN A 57 -20.15 3.67 -7.25
C GLN A 57 -21.14 2.56 -7.61
N ASN A 58 -20.73 1.29 -7.46
CA ASN A 58 -21.61 0.16 -7.69
C ASN A 58 -22.74 0.12 -6.64
N ASP A 59 -22.42 0.25 -5.35
CA ASP A 59 -23.41 0.26 -4.24
C ASP A 59 -24.45 1.40 -4.37
N ALA A 60 -24.06 2.53 -4.99
CA ALA A 60 -24.95 3.65 -5.28
C ALA A 60 -25.85 3.42 -6.51
N SER A 61 -25.46 2.56 -7.43
CA SER A 61 -26.21 2.23 -8.66
C SER A 61 -27.24 1.12 -8.45
N GLU A 62 -27.03 0.27 -7.44
CA GLU A 62 -27.93 -0.85 -7.07
C GLU A 62 -28.98 -0.49 -6.00
N LYS A 63 -28.97 0.75 -5.48
CA LYS A 63 -29.98 1.31 -4.56
C LYS A 63 -30.89 2.39 -5.20
N GLY A 64 -30.81 2.57 -6.51
CA GLY A 64 -31.64 3.51 -7.29
C GLY A 64 -32.87 2.85 -7.90
#